data_AF-A0A1F7FBX4-F1
#
_entry.id   AF-A0A1F7FBX4-F1
#
_cell.length_a   1.000
_cell.length_b   1.000
_cell.length_c   1.000
_cell.angle_alpha   90.00
_cell.angle_beta   90.00
_cell.angle_gamma   90.00
#
_symmetry.space_group_name_H-M   'P 1'
#
loop_
_entity.id
_entity.type
_entity.pdbx_description
1 polymer ?
#
loop_
_entity_poly.entity_id
_entity_poly.type
_entity_poly.pdbx_seq_one_letter_code
_entity_poly.pdbx_strand_id
1 'polypeptide(L)'
;MQTRISSFFSGIGVLALVLLACMVLDQIAFQVYTGFIKKPGSLKYSMADLKKAYPGLNEQEITRLLTETWTRQFKYFPYTQFLEKEYSGRYVNVDAHGIRSGRQKTIWPPDTAKTNVFVFGGSTTFGCGVADTQTIPSYIGDVLGPSCAVYNLGCGHYFDTQERIRFEQLVYGGFRPDIAVFIDGINMFDKVAEGPRFTKTLNAHFENSVESLLAFLLQQSFVTYSFTSLKKHFTNTTVGSELEEYGDGPACVERYETNIAAIERTARSYGIKTFLSCSHRLSTCTIIQPTRSSVSTRTRRRHTRTATNFLKIKLRTVCSPLPRASSISPVSRKKGLTCYTWTRSTTPAASAGKSRIQSARRSPWRSTERAARPFL
;
A
#
# COMPACT_ATOMS: atom_id res chain seq x y z
N MET A 1 54.07 -34.85 17.31
CA MET A 1 52.89 -34.12 17.81
C MET A 1 52.45 -33.03 16.83
N GLN A 2 53.36 -32.17 16.35
CA GLN A 2 53.10 -31.13 15.33
C GLN A 2 52.44 -31.63 14.03
N THR A 3 52.86 -32.78 13.48
CA THR A 3 52.29 -33.37 12.25
C THR A 3 50.85 -33.86 12.40
N ARG A 4 50.46 -34.33 13.60
CA ARG A 4 49.08 -34.75 13.90
C ARG A 4 48.15 -33.54 14.08
N ILE A 5 48.68 -32.44 14.60
CA ILE A 5 47.93 -31.19 14.75
C ILE A 5 47.70 -30.53 13.39
N SER A 6 48.72 -30.49 12.52
CA SER A 6 48.61 -29.97 11.14
C SER A 6 47.58 -30.77 10.31
N SER A 7 47.63 -32.10 10.34
CA SER A 7 46.66 -32.94 9.61
C SER A 7 45.23 -32.80 10.13
N PHE A 8 45.05 -32.60 11.44
CA PHE A 8 43.74 -32.31 12.03
C PHE A 8 43.15 -30.97 11.54
N PHE A 9 43.94 -29.89 11.56
CA PHE A 9 43.48 -28.59 11.04
C PHE A 9 43.24 -28.60 9.53
N SER A 10 44.05 -29.32 8.75
CA SER A 10 43.79 -29.52 7.31
C SER A 10 42.48 -30.29 7.08
N GLY A 11 42.20 -31.31 7.89
CA GLY A 11 40.92 -32.04 7.83
C GLY A 11 39.71 -31.16 8.12
N ILE A 12 39.79 -30.31 9.15
CA ILE A 12 38.75 -29.32 9.46
C ILE A 12 38.59 -28.32 8.32
N GLY A 13 39.68 -27.83 7.74
CA GLY A 13 39.66 -26.89 6.62
C GLY A 13 38.98 -27.47 5.38
N VAL A 14 39.31 -28.72 5.03
CA VAL A 14 38.66 -29.43 3.91
C VAL A 14 37.16 -29.63 4.19
N LEU A 15 36.79 -30.04 5.40
CA LEU A 15 35.38 -30.22 5.77
C LEU A 15 34.61 -28.90 5.69
N ALA A 16 35.19 -27.80 6.19
CA ALA A 16 34.58 -26.47 6.12
C ALA A 16 34.39 -26.00 4.66
N LEU A 17 35.36 -26.25 3.78
CA LEU A 17 35.26 -25.94 2.35
C LEU A 17 34.18 -26.77 1.65
N VAL A 18 34.06 -28.06 1.97
CA VAL A 18 33.00 -28.92 1.43
C VAL A 18 31.63 -28.44 1.87
N LEU A 19 31.46 -28.11 3.16
CA LEU A 19 30.20 -27.57 3.68
C LEU A 19 29.83 -26.24 3.01
N LEU A 20 30.81 -25.35 2.84
CA LEU A 20 30.61 -24.09 2.12
C LEU A 20 30.19 -24.33 0.66
N ALA A 21 30.85 -25.25 -0.04
CA ALA A 21 30.50 -25.61 -1.41
C ALA A 21 29.07 -26.18 -1.50
N CYS A 22 28.67 -27.05 -0.57
CA CYS A 22 27.31 -27.56 -0.49
C CYS A 22 26.28 -26.44 -0.28
N MET A 23 26.54 -25.48 0.62
CA MET A 23 25.65 -24.34 0.86
C MET A 23 25.52 -23.44 -0.38
N VAL A 24 26.62 -23.21 -1.10
CA VAL A 24 26.60 -22.43 -2.35
C VAL A 24 25.80 -23.15 -3.43
N LEU A 25 26.00 -24.46 -3.61
CA LEU A 25 25.27 -25.25 -4.60
C LEU A 25 23.77 -25.31 -4.30
N ASP A 26 23.39 -25.48 -3.02
CA ASP A 26 22.00 -25.47 -2.59
C ASP A 26 21.34 -24.09 -2.81
N GLN A 27 22.06 -23.00 -2.55
CA GLN A 27 21.57 -21.65 -2.85
C GLN A 27 21.40 -21.44 -4.37
N ILE A 28 22.31 -21.93 -5.21
CA ILE A 28 22.16 -21.89 -6.67
C ILE A 28 20.92 -22.69 -7.09
N ALA A 29 20.72 -23.89 -6.56
CA ALA A 29 19.55 -24.73 -6.85
C ALA A 29 18.25 -24.03 -6.43
N PHE A 30 18.23 -23.36 -5.28
CA PHE A 30 17.08 -22.58 -4.83
C PHE A 30 16.78 -21.40 -5.76
N GLN A 31 17.81 -20.65 -6.19
CA GLN A 31 17.65 -19.55 -7.15
C GLN A 31 17.13 -20.06 -8.50
N VAL A 32 17.64 -21.20 -8.99
CA VAL A 32 17.16 -21.82 -10.23
C VAL A 32 15.70 -22.26 -10.08
N TYR A 33 15.34 -22.93 -8.99
CA TYR A 33 13.98 -23.39 -8.75
C TYR A 33 12.99 -22.23 -8.60
N THR A 34 13.33 -21.21 -7.82
CA THR A 34 12.45 -20.06 -7.60
C THR A 34 12.37 -19.12 -8.80
N GLY A 35 13.45 -18.97 -9.58
CA GLY A 35 13.51 -18.13 -10.76
C GLY A 35 12.90 -18.75 -12.02
N PHE A 36 13.07 -20.05 -12.25
CA PHE A 36 12.64 -20.72 -13.48
C PHE A 36 11.44 -21.65 -13.31
N ILE A 37 11.26 -22.28 -12.14
CA ILE A 37 10.27 -23.34 -11.95
C ILE A 37 9.02 -22.80 -11.25
N LYS A 38 9.17 -21.92 -10.26
CA LYS A 38 8.04 -21.37 -9.50
C LYS A 38 7.32 -20.27 -10.28
N LYS A 39 6.28 -20.67 -10.99
CA LYS A 39 5.31 -19.77 -11.63
C LYS A 39 4.67 -18.81 -10.59
N PRO A 40 4.56 -17.49 -10.88
CA PRO A 40 3.89 -16.54 -9.98
C PRO A 40 2.46 -16.99 -9.63
N GLY A 41 2.02 -16.68 -8.41
CA GLY A 41 0.76 -17.21 -7.85
C GLY A 41 -0.52 -16.89 -8.63
N SER A 42 -0.49 -15.97 -9.58
CA SER A 42 -1.58 -15.70 -10.52
C SER A 42 -1.80 -16.79 -11.56
N LEU A 43 -0.83 -17.70 -11.74
CA LEU A 43 -0.96 -18.89 -12.58
C LEU A 43 -1.69 -20.04 -11.86
N LYS A 44 -2.31 -19.76 -10.70
CA LYS A 44 -3.25 -20.66 -10.03
C LYS A 44 -4.60 -20.77 -10.76
N TYR A 45 -4.97 -19.76 -11.55
CA TYR A 45 -6.22 -19.75 -12.31
C TYR A 45 -6.02 -20.46 -13.66
N SER A 46 -7.07 -21.16 -14.11
CA SER A 46 -7.07 -21.76 -15.44
C SER A 46 -6.96 -20.68 -16.51
N MET A 47 -6.29 -20.96 -17.63
CA MET A 47 -6.20 -20.02 -18.74
C MET A 47 -7.60 -19.66 -19.31
N ALA A 48 -8.55 -20.60 -19.22
CA ALA A 48 -9.94 -20.36 -19.61
C ALA A 48 -10.62 -19.27 -18.76
N ASP A 49 -10.35 -19.23 -17.45
CA ASP A 49 -10.88 -18.19 -16.57
C ASP A 49 -10.15 -16.87 -16.74
N LEU A 50 -8.83 -16.90 -16.93
CA LEU A 50 -8.05 -15.70 -17.20
C LEU A 50 -8.51 -15.00 -18.49
N LYS A 51 -8.80 -15.74 -19.57
CA LYS A 51 -9.35 -15.16 -20.80
C LYS A 51 -10.68 -14.42 -20.60
N LYS A 52 -11.49 -14.81 -19.60
CA LYS A 52 -12.72 -14.07 -19.25
C LYS A 52 -12.42 -12.74 -18.59
N ALA A 53 -11.37 -12.67 -17.77
CA ALA A 53 -10.93 -11.46 -17.07
C ALA A 53 -10.15 -10.49 -17.98
N TYR A 54 -9.49 -11.02 -19.01
CA TYR A 54 -8.65 -10.27 -19.94
C TYR A 54 -9.17 -10.35 -21.38
N PRO A 55 -10.38 -9.83 -21.66
CA PRO A 55 -10.91 -9.84 -23.01
C PRO A 55 -10.00 -9.01 -23.93
N GLY A 56 -9.52 -9.64 -25.00
CA GLY A 56 -8.65 -8.99 -25.99
C GLY A 56 -7.15 -9.22 -25.82
N LEU A 57 -6.72 -9.93 -24.77
CA LEU A 57 -5.33 -10.41 -24.66
C LEU A 57 -5.24 -11.90 -25.04
N ASN A 58 -4.19 -12.27 -25.77
CA ASN A 58 -3.88 -13.67 -26.01
C ASN A 58 -3.16 -14.31 -24.79
N GLU A 59 -2.95 -15.63 -24.79
CA GLU A 59 -2.37 -16.35 -23.65
C GLU A 59 -0.95 -15.89 -23.29
N GLN A 60 -0.14 -15.55 -24.28
CA GLN A 60 1.23 -15.06 -24.05
C GLN A 60 1.19 -13.68 -23.42
N GLU A 61 0.27 -12.82 -23.85
CA GLU A 61 0.08 -11.47 -23.31
C GLU A 61 -0.45 -11.50 -21.87
N ILE A 62 -1.44 -12.36 -21.58
CA ILE A 62 -1.95 -12.58 -20.22
C ILE A 62 -0.81 -13.07 -19.32
N THR A 63 -0.08 -14.10 -19.76
CA THR A 63 1.04 -14.67 -19.00
C THR A 63 2.10 -13.61 -18.73
N ARG A 64 2.43 -12.79 -19.73
CA ARG A 64 3.40 -11.71 -19.60
C ARG A 64 2.92 -10.63 -18.63
N LEU A 65 1.71 -10.09 -18.78
CA LEU A 65 1.13 -9.10 -17.87
C LEU A 65 1.15 -9.58 -16.41
N LEU A 66 0.73 -10.82 -16.19
CA LEU A 66 0.70 -11.40 -14.85
C LEU A 66 2.11 -11.63 -14.30
N THR A 67 3.03 -12.13 -15.12
CA THR A 67 4.44 -12.27 -14.71
C THR A 67 5.01 -10.92 -14.31
N GLU A 68 4.90 -9.91 -15.19
CA GLU A 68 5.31 -8.54 -14.93
C GLU A 68 4.61 -7.92 -13.71
N THR A 69 3.40 -8.34 -13.36
CA THR A 69 2.71 -7.86 -12.15
C THR A 69 3.28 -8.48 -10.88
N TRP A 70 3.48 -9.80 -10.87
CA TRP A 70 3.63 -10.58 -9.63
C TRP A 70 5.07 -10.97 -9.32
N THR A 71 6.00 -10.82 -10.26
CA THR A 71 7.44 -11.06 -10.02
C THR A 71 8.21 -9.77 -9.67
N ARG A 72 7.50 -8.64 -9.54
CA ARG A 72 8.12 -7.37 -9.15
C ARG A 72 8.64 -7.46 -7.72
N GLN A 73 9.74 -6.76 -7.49
CA GLN A 73 10.39 -6.69 -6.20
C GLN A 73 10.01 -5.38 -5.51
N PHE A 74 10.05 -5.41 -4.18
CA PHE A 74 10.07 -4.19 -3.38
C PHE A 74 11.51 -3.80 -3.06
N LYS A 75 11.74 -2.53 -2.80
CA LYS A 75 12.98 -2.02 -2.20
C LYS A 75 12.69 -1.48 -0.81
N TYR A 76 13.69 -1.46 0.07
CA TYR A 76 13.56 -0.79 1.36
C TYR A 76 13.21 0.69 1.15
N PHE A 77 12.31 1.20 1.99
CA PHE A 77 11.98 2.62 2.01
C PHE A 77 11.76 3.10 3.45
N PRO A 78 12.44 4.18 3.90
CA PRO A 78 12.31 4.66 5.26
C PRO A 78 10.86 4.97 5.66
N TYR A 79 10.50 4.59 6.90
CA TYR A 79 9.21 4.83 7.57
C TYR A 79 7.98 4.09 7.00
N THR A 80 7.99 3.71 5.72
CA THR A 80 6.98 2.79 5.15
C THR A 80 7.48 1.36 5.00
N GLN A 81 8.70 1.07 5.46
CA GLN A 81 9.45 -0.20 5.35
C GLN A 81 9.86 -0.57 3.92
N PHE A 82 8.99 -0.41 2.94
CA PHE A 82 9.26 -0.79 1.57
C PHE A 82 8.53 0.12 0.58
N LEU A 83 8.94 0.08 -0.69
CA LEU A 83 8.32 0.75 -1.83
C LEU A 83 8.46 -0.15 -3.08
N GLU A 84 7.64 0.07 -4.09
CA GLU A 84 7.84 -0.55 -5.40
C GLU A 84 9.26 -0.26 -5.93
N LYS A 85 9.97 -1.31 -6.36
CA LYS A 85 11.26 -1.16 -7.03
C LYS A 85 11.04 -0.77 -8.48
N GLU A 86 12.00 -0.04 -9.04
CA GLU A 86 12.02 0.28 -10.47
C GLU A 86 11.88 -0.99 -11.31
N TYR A 87 11.01 -0.94 -12.31
CA TYR A 87 10.69 -2.08 -13.15
C TYR A 87 10.27 -1.59 -14.53
N SER A 88 10.83 -2.21 -15.57
CA SER A 88 10.53 -1.89 -16.97
C SER A 88 9.98 -3.11 -17.67
N GLY A 89 8.70 -3.05 -18.03
CA GLY A 89 7.93 -4.13 -18.65
C GLY A 89 7.11 -3.65 -19.84
N ARG A 90 6.42 -4.58 -20.51
CA ARG A 90 5.51 -4.21 -21.62
C ARG A 90 4.22 -3.60 -21.10
N TYR A 91 3.70 -4.10 -19.99
CA TYR A 91 2.41 -3.71 -19.41
C TYR A 91 2.56 -3.03 -18.05
N VAL A 92 3.62 -3.33 -17.32
CA VAL A 92 3.87 -2.78 -15.99
C VAL A 92 5.18 -2.02 -15.99
N ASN A 93 5.14 -0.72 -15.68
CA ASN A 93 6.34 0.09 -15.54
C ASN A 93 6.28 0.91 -14.26
N VAL A 94 7.40 0.92 -13.51
CA VAL A 94 7.58 1.65 -12.26
C VAL A 94 8.90 2.41 -12.34
N ASP A 95 8.89 3.70 -12.04
CA ASP A 95 10.10 4.51 -12.06
C ASP A 95 10.98 4.35 -10.79
N ALA A 96 12.11 5.04 -10.78
CA ALA A 96 13.04 5.06 -9.64
C ALA A 96 12.42 5.60 -8.34
N HIS A 97 11.32 6.35 -8.41
CA HIS A 97 10.60 6.90 -7.25
C HIS A 97 9.44 6.03 -6.79
N GLY A 98 9.27 4.84 -7.39
CA GLY A 98 8.19 3.90 -7.08
C GLY A 98 6.85 4.33 -7.67
N ILE A 99 6.84 5.20 -8.70
CA ILE A 99 5.63 5.71 -9.33
C ILE A 99 5.28 4.80 -10.50
N ARG A 100 4.04 4.29 -10.48
CA ARG A 100 3.51 3.48 -11.56
C ARG A 100 3.23 4.36 -12.78
N SER A 101 3.73 3.93 -13.94
CA SER A 101 3.45 4.60 -15.21
C SER A 101 1.97 4.55 -15.55
N GLY A 102 1.51 5.56 -16.29
CA GLY A 102 0.13 5.67 -16.73
C GLY A 102 0.02 6.00 -18.22
N ARG A 103 -1.23 6.20 -18.67
CA ARG A 103 -1.50 6.60 -20.05
C ARG A 103 -0.92 7.97 -20.38
N GLN A 104 -0.97 8.89 -19.43
CA GLN A 104 -0.26 10.17 -19.51
C GLN A 104 1.13 9.98 -18.91
N LYS A 105 2.16 10.40 -19.65
CA LYS A 105 3.52 10.43 -19.10
C LYS A 105 3.61 11.55 -18.06
N THR A 106 4.02 11.18 -16.85
CA THR A 106 4.38 12.11 -15.79
C THR A 106 5.89 12.24 -15.73
N ILE A 107 6.37 13.43 -15.38
CA ILE A 107 7.79 13.67 -15.07
C ILE A 107 7.95 13.84 -13.56
N TRP A 108 9.10 13.41 -13.04
CA TRP A 108 9.48 13.63 -11.65
C TRP A 108 10.78 14.44 -11.60
N PRO A 109 10.88 15.51 -10.78
CA PRO A 109 9.85 16.09 -9.90
C PRO A 109 8.59 16.61 -10.62
N PRO A 110 7.46 16.82 -9.91
CA PRO A 110 6.23 17.31 -10.52
C PRO A 110 6.36 18.68 -11.17
N ASP A 111 5.80 18.82 -12.36
CA ASP A 111 5.78 20.07 -13.12
C ASP A 111 4.82 21.08 -12.48
N THR A 112 5.33 22.22 -12.01
CA THR A 112 4.52 23.27 -11.40
C THR A 112 3.60 23.99 -12.38
N ALA A 113 3.81 23.84 -13.70
CA ALA A 113 2.91 24.38 -14.71
C ALA A 113 1.62 23.56 -14.90
N LYS A 114 1.55 22.35 -14.32
CA LYS A 114 0.38 21.47 -14.36
C LYS A 114 -0.32 21.41 -13.02
N THR A 115 -1.60 21.06 -13.04
CA THR A 115 -2.30 20.64 -11.82
C THR A 115 -1.84 19.22 -11.45
N ASN A 116 -1.08 19.11 -10.37
CA ASN A 116 -0.50 17.85 -9.92
C ASN A 116 -1.47 17.10 -9.01
N VAL A 117 -1.80 15.87 -9.39
CA VAL A 117 -2.71 14.98 -8.67
C VAL A 117 -1.95 13.74 -8.22
N PHE A 118 -1.81 13.57 -6.92
CA PHE A 118 -1.16 12.40 -6.33
C PHE A 118 -2.22 11.39 -5.90
N VAL A 119 -2.10 10.14 -6.34
CA VAL A 119 -3.05 9.08 -6.00
C VAL A 119 -2.34 7.99 -5.17
N PHE A 120 -2.77 7.82 -3.93
CA PHE A 120 -2.25 6.89 -2.94
C PHE A 120 -3.19 5.68 -2.77
N GLY A 121 -2.62 4.55 -2.36
CA GLY A 121 -3.37 3.34 -2.07
C GLY A 121 -2.53 2.07 -2.07
N GLY A 122 -3.19 0.95 -1.80
CA GLY A 122 -2.64 -0.38 -1.93
C GLY A 122 -2.53 -0.91 -3.37
N SER A 123 -2.57 -2.23 -3.49
CA SER A 123 -2.54 -2.98 -4.76
C SER A 123 -3.65 -2.58 -5.75
N THR A 124 -4.81 -2.15 -5.26
CA THR A 124 -5.92 -1.65 -6.09
C THR A 124 -5.55 -0.37 -6.83
N THR A 125 -4.89 0.57 -6.17
CA THR A 125 -4.42 1.84 -6.77
C THR A 125 -3.25 1.61 -7.69
N PHE A 126 -2.28 0.80 -7.22
CA PHE A 126 -1.14 0.39 -8.03
C PHE A 126 -1.61 -0.29 -9.35
N GLY A 127 -2.74 -0.99 -9.30
CA GLY A 127 -3.30 -1.72 -10.43
C GLY A 127 -2.61 -3.06 -10.65
N CYS A 128 -2.53 -3.87 -9.60
CA CYS A 128 -2.04 -5.24 -9.73
C CYS A 128 -2.93 -6.03 -10.71
N GLY A 129 -2.30 -6.61 -11.74
CA GLY A 129 -2.96 -7.47 -12.71
C GLY A 129 -3.58 -6.72 -13.88
N VAL A 130 -3.31 -5.42 -14.04
CA VAL A 130 -3.72 -4.62 -15.21
C VAL A 130 -2.54 -3.82 -15.77
N ALA A 131 -2.64 -3.44 -17.05
CA ALA A 131 -1.62 -2.62 -17.70
C ALA A 131 -1.61 -1.18 -17.16
N ASP A 132 -0.49 -0.48 -17.33
CA ASP A 132 -0.30 0.93 -16.94
C ASP A 132 -1.48 1.82 -17.35
N THR A 133 -1.97 1.63 -18.58
CA THR A 133 -3.04 2.40 -19.21
C THR A 133 -4.45 2.06 -18.72
N GLN A 134 -4.59 1.07 -17.82
CA GLN A 134 -5.84 0.54 -17.29
C GLN A 134 -5.94 0.71 -15.76
N THR A 135 -4.98 1.38 -15.14
CA THR A 135 -5.04 1.68 -13.70
C THR A 135 -6.08 2.77 -13.41
N ILE A 136 -6.60 2.82 -12.17
CA ILE A 136 -7.53 3.88 -11.76
C ILE A 136 -6.93 5.28 -11.99
N PRO A 137 -5.66 5.56 -11.60
CA PRO A 137 -5.02 6.85 -11.88
C PRO A 137 -4.93 7.18 -13.38
N SER A 138 -4.69 6.20 -14.25
CA SER A 138 -4.72 6.42 -15.71
C SER A 138 -6.09 6.91 -16.19
N TYR A 139 -7.17 6.31 -15.70
CA TYR A 139 -8.53 6.79 -16.03
C TYR A 139 -8.86 8.15 -15.41
N ILE A 140 -8.31 8.48 -14.23
CA ILE A 140 -8.43 9.82 -13.65
C ILE A 140 -7.76 10.85 -14.58
N GLY A 141 -6.55 10.58 -15.06
CA GLY A 141 -5.84 11.44 -16.01
C GLY A 141 -6.65 11.72 -17.28
N ASP A 142 -7.27 10.70 -17.87
CA ASP A 142 -8.13 10.86 -19.05
C ASP A 142 -9.34 11.76 -18.80
N VAL A 143 -9.95 11.66 -17.61
CA VAL A 143 -11.11 12.47 -17.24
C VAL A 143 -10.71 13.93 -17.00
N LEU A 144 -9.52 14.17 -16.44
CA LEU A 144 -9.01 15.50 -16.12
C LEU A 144 -8.39 16.22 -17.33
N GLY A 145 -7.84 15.46 -18.29
CA GLY A 145 -7.19 16.00 -19.48
C GLY A 145 -5.72 16.40 -19.26
N PRO A 146 -5.05 16.89 -20.31
CA PRO A 146 -3.59 17.03 -20.37
C PRO A 146 -3.00 18.17 -19.52
N SER A 147 -3.83 19.08 -19.02
CA SER A 147 -3.43 20.15 -18.09
C SER A 147 -3.14 19.62 -16.68
N CYS A 148 -3.53 18.38 -16.39
CA CYS A 148 -3.26 17.71 -15.14
C CYS A 148 -2.15 16.68 -15.32
N ALA A 149 -1.36 16.46 -14.27
CA ALA A 149 -0.41 15.36 -14.18
C ALA A 149 -0.84 14.44 -13.02
N VAL A 150 -1.19 13.19 -13.34
CA VAL A 150 -1.71 12.23 -12.36
C VAL A 150 -0.66 11.18 -12.04
N TYR A 151 -0.19 11.19 -10.80
CA TYR A 151 0.87 10.33 -10.29
C TYR A 151 0.26 9.15 -9.54
N ASN A 152 0.50 7.93 -10.04
CA ASN A 152 0.11 6.71 -9.35
C ASN A 152 1.18 6.32 -8.32
N LEU A 153 0.95 6.70 -7.06
CA LEU A 153 1.79 6.41 -5.91
C LEU A 153 1.28 5.20 -5.11
N GLY A 154 0.44 4.37 -5.74
CA GLY A 154 0.00 3.12 -5.12
C GLY A 154 1.18 2.16 -4.91
N CYS A 155 1.11 1.33 -3.87
CA CYS A 155 2.11 0.30 -3.62
C CYS A 155 1.42 -0.98 -3.13
N GLY A 156 1.84 -2.14 -3.63
CA GLY A 156 1.33 -3.43 -3.18
C GLY A 156 1.41 -3.56 -1.65
N HIS A 157 0.37 -4.10 -1.02
CA HIS A 157 0.28 -4.28 0.44
C HIS A 157 0.25 -3.02 1.30
N TYR A 158 0.29 -1.81 0.74
CA TYR A 158 0.11 -0.60 1.54
C TYR A 158 -1.29 -0.56 2.17
N PHE A 159 -1.32 -0.04 3.39
CA PHE A 159 -2.53 0.32 4.12
C PHE A 159 -2.47 1.80 4.55
N ASP A 160 -3.56 2.28 5.14
CA ASP A 160 -3.82 3.69 5.44
C ASP A 160 -2.68 4.43 6.16
N THR A 161 -1.97 3.79 7.10
CA THR A 161 -0.83 4.42 7.79
C THR A 161 0.37 4.62 6.85
N GLN A 162 0.71 3.64 6.01
CA GLN A 162 1.83 3.78 5.06
C GLN A 162 1.52 4.85 4.01
N GLU A 163 0.26 4.92 3.58
CA GLU A 163 -0.22 5.93 2.63
C GLU A 163 -0.11 7.35 3.22
N ARG A 164 -0.57 7.54 4.46
CA ARG A 164 -0.39 8.81 5.19
C ARG A 164 1.08 9.20 5.31
N ILE A 165 1.94 8.28 5.77
CA ILE A 165 3.37 8.55 5.97
C ILE A 165 4.00 8.94 4.64
N ARG A 166 3.70 8.22 3.55
CA ARG A 166 4.22 8.53 2.21
C ARG A 166 3.78 9.91 1.74
N PHE A 167 2.52 10.27 1.98
CA PHE A 167 2.00 11.60 1.68
C PHE A 167 2.76 12.70 2.44
N GLU A 168 2.93 12.55 3.75
CA GLU A 168 3.65 13.51 4.59
C GLU A 168 5.12 13.65 4.18
N GLN A 169 5.81 12.54 3.89
CA GLN A 169 7.19 12.57 3.41
C GLN A 169 7.34 13.37 2.12
N LEU A 170 6.40 13.22 1.17
CA LEU A 170 6.42 13.97 -0.09
C LEU A 170 6.17 15.47 0.16
N VAL A 171 5.15 15.80 0.96
CA VAL A 171 4.79 17.19 1.28
C VAL A 171 5.92 17.92 2.01
N TYR A 172 6.55 17.27 3.00
CA TYR A 172 7.69 17.83 3.73
C TYR A 172 8.96 17.88 2.87
N GLY A 173 9.11 16.96 1.93
CA GLY A 173 10.18 16.99 0.91
C GLY A 173 9.98 18.08 -0.16
N GLY A 174 8.90 18.86 -0.11
CA GLY A 174 8.61 19.92 -1.08
C GLY A 174 7.84 19.46 -2.31
N PHE A 175 7.54 18.18 -2.46
CA PHE A 175 6.74 17.62 -3.55
C PHE A 175 5.25 17.72 -3.21
N ARG A 176 4.69 18.93 -3.37
CA ARG A 176 3.32 19.24 -2.97
C ARG A 176 2.37 19.12 -4.16
N PRO A 177 1.38 18.22 -4.12
CA PRO A 177 0.34 18.17 -5.15
C PRO A 177 -0.73 19.25 -4.90
N ASP A 178 -1.47 19.63 -5.95
CA ASP A 178 -2.70 20.41 -5.79
C ASP A 178 -3.83 19.56 -5.21
N ILE A 179 -3.82 18.27 -5.55
CA ILE A 179 -4.85 17.30 -5.15
C ILE A 179 -4.19 16.00 -4.70
N ALA A 180 -4.56 15.52 -3.51
CA ALA A 180 -4.22 14.19 -3.02
C ALA A 180 -5.48 13.31 -2.97
N VAL A 181 -5.44 12.15 -3.64
CA VAL A 181 -6.53 11.17 -3.70
C VAL A 181 -6.06 9.90 -3.00
N PHE A 182 -6.84 9.39 -2.06
CA PHE A 182 -6.56 8.15 -1.33
C PHE A 182 -7.65 7.14 -1.68
N ILE A 183 -7.22 5.95 -2.12
CA ILE A 183 -8.11 4.84 -2.48
C ILE A 183 -7.77 3.67 -1.56
N ASP A 184 -8.48 3.60 -0.44
CA ASP A 184 -8.23 2.65 0.63
C ASP A 184 -8.90 1.29 0.34
N GLY A 185 -8.14 0.24 0.66
CA GLY A 185 -8.45 -1.14 0.30
C GLY A 185 -8.64 -2.09 1.48
N ILE A 186 -8.67 -3.38 1.14
CA ILE A 186 -8.77 -4.49 2.09
C ILE A 186 -7.63 -4.55 3.12
N ASN A 187 -6.45 -4.03 2.77
CA ASN A 187 -5.27 -4.06 3.65
C ASN A 187 -5.48 -3.26 4.96
N MET A 188 -6.49 -2.38 5.02
CA MET A 188 -6.90 -1.72 6.25
C MET A 188 -7.34 -2.72 7.34
N PHE A 189 -7.86 -3.88 6.92
CA PHE A 189 -8.34 -4.93 7.81
C PHE A 189 -7.32 -6.04 8.04
N ASP A 190 -6.15 -6.01 7.41
CA ASP A 190 -5.10 -6.99 7.70
C ASP A 190 -4.63 -6.86 9.15
N LYS A 191 -3.79 -7.78 9.63
CA LYS A 191 -3.23 -7.81 11.00
C LYS A 191 -2.28 -6.62 11.27
N VAL A 192 -2.81 -5.39 11.20
CA VAL A 192 -2.07 -4.13 11.29
C VAL A 192 -1.48 -3.88 12.68
N ALA A 193 -1.97 -4.58 13.72
CA ALA A 193 -1.32 -4.59 15.03
C ALA A 193 0.17 -5.01 14.95
N GLU A 194 0.56 -5.71 13.88
CA GLU A 194 1.93 -6.18 13.66
C GLU A 194 2.75 -5.27 12.74
N GLY A 195 2.20 -4.14 12.28
CA GLY A 195 2.85 -3.19 11.39
C GLY A 195 2.82 -3.58 9.91
N PRO A 196 3.65 -2.95 9.06
CA PRO A 196 3.77 -3.26 7.63
C PRO A 196 4.05 -4.74 7.33
N ARG A 197 3.71 -5.20 6.11
CA ARG A 197 3.73 -6.62 5.68
C ARG A 197 5.00 -7.40 6.05
N PHE A 198 6.18 -6.80 6.02
CA PHE A 198 7.45 -7.48 6.28
C PHE A 198 7.98 -7.28 7.71
N THR A 199 7.20 -6.71 8.62
CA THR A 199 7.66 -6.38 9.99
C THR A 199 8.12 -7.60 10.77
N LYS A 200 7.39 -8.71 10.73
CA LYS A 200 7.83 -9.97 11.38
C LYS A 200 9.17 -10.46 10.87
N THR A 201 9.35 -10.49 9.54
CA THR A 201 10.61 -10.90 8.91
C THR A 201 11.73 -9.93 9.28
N LEU A 202 11.46 -8.63 9.25
CA LEU A 202 12.44 -7.61 9.61
C LEU A 202 12.86 -7.70 11.09
N ASN A 203 11.92 -7.86 12.01
CA ASN A 203 12.21 -8.04 13.44
C ASN A 203 13.03 -9.32 13.66
N ALA A 204 12.68 -10.43 13.02
CA ALA A 204 13.46 -11.66 13.11
C ALA A 204 14.92 -11.48 12.65
N HIS A 205 15.17 -10.60 11.68
CA HIS A 205 16.53 -10.24 11.25
C HIS A 205 17.27 -9.33 12.24
N PHE A 206 16.57 -8.46 12.97
CA PHE A 206 17.17 -7.57 13.97
C PHE A 206 17.39 -8.25 15.34
N GLU A 207 16.45 -9.09 15.77
CA GLU A 207 16.46 -9.69 17.11
C GLU A 207 17.49 -10.82 17.26
N ASN A 208 17.95 -11.42 16.17
CA ASN A 208 18.85 -12.57 16.23
C ASN A 208 20.08 -12.42 15.33
N SER A 209 21.26 -12.46 15.94
CA SER A 209 22.58 -12.61 15.34
C SER A 209 22.92 -14.11 15.17
N VAL A 210 23.51 -14.49 14.03
CA VAL A 210 23.96 -15.85 13.64
C VAL A 210 22.86 -16.93 13.52
N GLU A 211 21.98 -17.13 14.50
CA GLU A 211 20.89 -18.12 14.44
C GLU A 211 19.84 -17.76 13.39
N SER A 212 19.52 -16.47 13.23
CA SER A 212 18.66 -16.01 12.14
C SER A 212 19.31 -16.19 10.78
N LEU A 213 20.64 -16.08 10.68
CA LEU A 213 21.37 -16.26 9.43
C LEU A 213 21.33 -17.73 9.02
N LEU A 214 21.59 -18.65 9.95
CA LEU A 214 21.45 -20.08 9.71
C LEU A 214 20.00 -20.47 9.42
N ALA A 215 19.03 -19.96 10.18
CA ALA A 215 17.62 -20.20 9.93
C ALA A 215 17.17 -19.62 8.58
N PHE A 216 17.67 -18.45 8.18
CA PHE A 216 17.40 -17.84 6.88
C PHE A 216 18.02 -18.64 5.74
N LEU A 217 19.30 -19.05 5.86
CA LEU A 217 19.96 -19.91 4.89
C LEU A 217 19.25 -21.28 4.77
N LEU A 218 18.79 -21.84 5.90
CA LEU A 218 17.98 -23.05 5.91
C LEU A 218 16.59 -22.81 5.28
N GLN A 219 15.92 -21.68 5.54
CA GLN A 219 14.63 -21.34 4.91
C GLN A 219 14.76 -21.07 3.41
N GLN A 220 15.91 -20.57 2.96
CA GLN A 220 16.26 -20.41 1.55
C GLN A 220 16.94 -21.64 0.95
N SER A 221 17.03 -22.74 1.69
CA SER A 221 17.59 -23.97 1.14
C SER A 221 16.60 -24.67 0.22
N PHE A 222 17.10 -25.16 -0.92
CA PHE A 222 16.30 -25.97 -1.83
C PHE A 222 15.80 -27.24 -1.12
N VAL A 223 16.62 -27.79 -0.23
CA VAL A 223 16.29 -28.97 0.59
C VAL A 223 15.09 -28.70 1.51
N THR A 224 15.14 -27.65 2.33
CA THR A 224 14.03 -27.33 3.26
C THR A 224 12.76 -26.95 2.49
N TYR A 225 12.90 -26.25 1.37
CA TYR A 225 11.77 -25.94 0.49
C TYR A 225 11.13 -27.22 -0.10
N SER A 226 11.94 -28.17 -0.54
CA SER A 226 11.48 -29.44 -1.09
C SER A 226 10.82 -30.31 -0.02
N PHE A 227 11.40 -30.39 1.18
CA PHE A 227 10.80 -31.10 2.31
C PHE A 227 9.48 -30.48 2.78
N THR A 228 9.37 -29.16 2.84
CA THR A 228 8.11 -28.48 3.20
C THR A 228 7.05 -28.62 2.10
N SER A 229 7.44 -28.57 0.82
CA SER A 229 6.54 -28.81 -0.31
C SER A 229 6.05 -30.26 -0.35
N LEU A 230 6.94 -31.23 -0.11
CA LEU A 230 6.64 -32.65 -0.02
C LEU A 230 5.73 -32.93 1.19
N LYS A 231 6.03 -32.35 2.35
CA LYS A 231 5.18 -32.44 3.55
C LYS A 231 3.79 -31.91 3.26
N LYS A 232 3.64 -30.75 2.61
CA LYS A 232 2.34 -30.21 2.14
C LYS A 232 1.64 -31.10 1.10
N HIS A 233 2.37 -31.90 0.35
CA HIS A 233 1.79 -32.84 -0.61
C HIS A 233 1.25 -34.11 0.08
N PHE A 234 1.91 -34.55 1.16
CA PHE A 234 1.49 -35.70 1.96
C PHE A 234 0.47 -35.35 3.03
N THR A 235 0.58 -34.19 3.67
CA THR A 235 -0.47 -33.63 4.50
C THR A 235 -1.47 -33.01 3.54
N ASN A 236 -2.51 -33.76 3.19
CA ASN A 236 -3.64 -33.35 2.36
C ASN A 236 -4.47 -32.27 3.09
N THR A 237 -3.82 -31.20 3.53
CA THR A 237 -4.48 -30.00 4.03
C THR A 237 -5.04 -29.37 2.77
N THR A 238 -6.31 -29.67 2.50
CA THR A 238 -7.20 -28.77 1.76
C THR A 238 -6.73 -27.37 2.08
N VAL A 239 -6.27 -26.64 1.06
CA VAL A 239 -6.15 -25.19 1.12
C VAL A 239 -7.59 -24.70 1.26
N GLY A 240 -8.18 -24.91 2.44
CA GLY A 240 -9.19 -24.02 2.93
C GLY A 240 -8.56 -22.65 2.77
N SER A 241 -9.27 -21.75 2.13
CA SER A 241 -9.00 -20.33 2.28
C SER A 241 -8.71 -20.14 3.76
N GLU A 242 -7.44 -19.95 4.13
CA GLU A 242 -7.13 -19.19 5.33
C GLU A 242 -7.89 -17.90 5.05
N LEU A 243 -9.10 -17.82 5.62
CA LEU A 243 -9.78 -16.55 5.77
C LEU A 243 -8.73 -15.76 6.51
N GLU A 244 -8.06 -14.86 5.78
CA GLU A 244 -7.07 -13.95 6.37
C GLU A 244 -7.77 -13.38 7.60
N GLU A 245 -7.26 -13.78 8.77
CA GLU A 245 -7.89 -13.45 10.03
C GLU A 245 -7.74 -11.94 10.18
N TYR A 246 -8.82 -11.24 9.81
CA TYR A 246 -8.89 -9.79 9.81
C TYR A 246 -8.65 -9.27 11.23
N GLY A 247 -7.93 -8.15 11.33
CA GLY A 247 -7.65 -7.48 12.59
C GLY A 247 -8.94 -7.04 13.31
N ASP A 248 -8.78 -6.65 14.57
CA ASP A 248 -9.87 -6.13 15.40
C ASP A 248 -10.54 -4.92 14.70
N GLY A 249 -11.77 -5.13 14.21
CA GLY A 249 -12.48 -4.19 13.35
C GLY A 249 -12.54 -2.77 13.91
N PRO A 250 -12.99 -2.56 15.17
CA PRO A 250 -12.96 -1.26 15.84
C PRO A 250 -11.59 -0.57 15.85
N ALA A 251 -10.51 -1.27 16.20
CA ALA A 251 -9.17 -0.69 16.23
C ALA A 251 -8.70 -0.26 14.82
N CYS A 252 -9.04 -1.04 13.79
CA CYS A 252 -8.76 -0.67 12.41
C CYS A 252 -9.53 0.58 11.98
N VAL A 253 -10.79 0.74 12.40
CA VAL A 253 -11.59 1.94 12.12
C VAL A 253 -11.02 3.17 12.82
N GLU A 254 -10.68 3.07 14.11
CA GLU A 254 -10.11 4.18 14.87
C GLU A 254 -8.78 4.67 14.27
N ARG A 255 -7.90 3.73 13.89
CA ARG A 255 -6.66 4.04 13.18
C ARG A 255 -6.93 4.76 11.87
N TYR A 256 -7.88 4.25 11.09
CA TYR A 256 -8.24 4.84 9.80
C TYR A 256 -8.75 6.28 9.96
N GLU A 257 -9.69 6.51 10.88
CA GLU A 257 -10.22 7.84 11.18
C GLU A 257 -9.12 8.79 11.65
N THR A 258 -8.20 8.31 12.48
CA THR A 258 -7.04 9.08 12.95
C THR A 258 -6.11 9.45 11.80
N ASN A 259 -5.82 8.51 10.90
CA ASN A 259 -4.98 8.75 9.73
C ASN A 259 -5.62 9.74 8.76
N ILE A 260 -6.92 9.63 8.50
CA ILE A 260 -7.66 10.62 7.71
C ILE A 260 -7.54 12.00 8.33
N ALA A 261 -7.80 12.12 9.63
CA ALA A 261 -7.75 13.41 10.32
C ALA A 261 -6.34 14.04 10.21
N ALA A 262 -5.28 13.24 10.29
CA ALA A 262 -3.91 13.68 10.09
C ALA A 262 -3.64 14.13 8.64
N ILE A 263 -4.02 13.32 7.64
CA ILE A 263 -3.91 13.65 6.22
C ILE A 263 -4.57 15.00 5.94
N GLU A 264 -5.81 15.18 6.39
CA GLU A 264 -6.55 16.41 6.13
C GLU A 264 -5.95 17.63 6.83
N ARG A 265 -5.43 17.48 8.05
CA ARG A 265 -4.76 18.58 8.76
C ARG A 265 -3.50 19.03 8.01
N THR A 266 -2.65 18.08 7.62
CA THR A 266 -1.46 18.35 6.81
C THR A 266 -1.84 18.96 5.46
N ALA A 267 -2.84 18.40 4.77
CA ALA A 267 -3.28 18.93 3.50
C ALA A 267 -3.77 20.38 3.60
N ARG A 268 -4.58 20.70 4.62
CA ARG A 268 -5.06 22.06 4.88
C ARG A 268 -3.92 23.05 5.14
N SER A 269 -2.89 22.68 5.88
CA SER A 269 -1.76 23.58 6.16
C SER A 269 -0.93 23.91 4.91
N TYR A 270 -1.00 23.08 3.88
CA TYR A 270 -0.29 23.28 2.61
C TYR A 270 -1.20 23.64 1.44
N GLY A 271 -2.50 23.89 1.68
CA GLY A 271 -3.46 24.24 0.62
C GLY A 271 -3.80 23.10 -0.35
N ILE A 272 -3.56 21.85 0.05
CA ILE A 272 -3.78 20.65 -0.77
C ILE A 272 -5.24 20.20 -0.63
N LYS A 273 -5.90 19.89 -1.73
CA LYS A 273 -7.27 19.31 -1.72
C LYS A 273 -7.20 17.81 -1.55
N THR A 274 -7.99 17.24 -0.64
CA THR A 274 -8.03 15.80 -0.38
C THR A 274 -9.33 15.14 -0.86
N PHE A 275 -9.21 13.94 -1.42
CA PHE A 275 -10.32 13.05 -1.72
C PHE A 275 -10.03 11.67 -1.15
N LEU A 276 -10.96 11.13 -0.37
CA LEU A 276 -10.80 9.84 0.31
C LEU A 276 -11.90 8.89 -0.17
N SER A 277 -11.52 7.66 -0.51
CA SER A 277 -12.44 6.63 -0.98
C SER A 277 -12.08 5.28 -0.36
N CYS A 278 -12.88 4.81 0.58
CA CYS A 278 -12.77 3.45 1.10
C CYS A 278 -13.66 2.49 0.31
N SER A 279 -13.06 1.42 -0.21
CA SER A 279 -13.77 0.36 -0.95
C SER A 279 -14.78 -0.43 -0.08
N HIS A 280 -14.61 -0.41 1.25
CA HIS A 280 -15.51 -1.04 2.20
C HIS A 280 -16.30 0.04 2.95
N ARG A 281 -17.60 0.12 2.68
CA ARG A 281 -18.48 1.05 3.38
C ARG A 281 -18.53 0.64 4.86
N LEU A 282 -17.88 1.41 5.73
CA LEU A 282 -17.80 1.19 7.19
C LEU A 282 -19.17 1.17 7.92
N SER A 283 -20.27 1.39 7.20
CA SER A 283 -21.62 1.53 7.75
C SER A 283 -22.31 0.20 8.12
N THR A 284 -21.69 -0.98 7.89
CA THR A 284 -22.33 -2.28 8.15
C THR A 284 -21.37 -3.35 8.68
N CYS A 285 -20.43 -2.99 9.57
CA CYS A 285 -19.81 -3.99 10.45
C CYS A 285 -20.74 -4.25 11.65
N THR A 286 -21.98 -4.68 11.38
CA THR A 286 -22.75 -5.43 12.37
C THR A 286 -22.19 -6.84 12.31
N ILE A 287 -21.52 -7.25 13.38
CA ILE A 287 -21.07 -8.62 13.59
C ILE A 287 -22.29 -9.53 13.43
N ILE A 288 -22.42 -10.19 12.28
CA ILE A 288 -23.30 -11.35 12.12
C ILE A 288 -22.36 -12.54 12.14
N GLN A 289 -22.22 -13.14 13.32
CA GLN A 289 -21.72 -14.51 13.41
C GLN A 289 -22.61 -15.40 12.55
N PRO A 290 -22.05 -16.36 11.78
CA PRO A 290 -22.87 -17.27 11.01
C PRO A 290 -23.49 -18.31 11.96
N THR A 291 -24.68 -18.04 12.49
CA THR A 291 -25.57 -19.12 12.89
C THR A 291 -26.06 -19.80 11.62
N ARG A 292 -25.72 -21.08 11.47
CA ARG A 292 -26.25 -22.00 10.47
C ARG A 292 -27.76 -21.81 10.29
N SER A 293 -28.21 -21.42 9.09
CA SER A 293 -29.31 -22.08 8.36
C SER A 293 -29.77 -21.29 7.12
N SER A 294 -30.04 -22.07 6.05
CA SER A 294 -30.92 -21.82 4.90
C SER A 294 -30.73 -20.60 3.98
N VAL A 295 -30.18 -20.90 2.79
CA VAL A 295 -30.66 -20.57 1.43
C VAL A 295 -31.71 -19.46 1.28
N SER A 296 -31.39 -18.42 0.50
CA SER A 296 -32.30 -17.82 -0.50
C SER A 296 -31.57 -16.86 -1.45
N THR A 297 -31.73 -17.11 -2.74
CA THR A 297 -31.20 -16.37 -3.89
C THR A 297 -32.16 -15.24 -4.31
N ARG A 298 -31.76 -13.96 -4.17
CA ARG A 298 -32.13 -12.85 -5.08
C ARG A 298 -31.69 -11.49 -4.53
N THR A 299 -30.67 -10.89 -5.13
CA THR A 299 -30.65 -9.48 -5.61
C THR A 299 -29.24 -9.11 -6.08
N ARG A 300 -28.94 -9.39 -7.36
CA ARG A 300 -27.71 -8.93 -8.00
C ARG A 300 -28.06 -8.22 -9.29
N ARG A 301 -28.27 -6.90 -9.22
CA ARG A 301 -28.19 -5.92 -10.34
C ARG A 301 -28.66 -4.55 -9.85
N ARG A 302 -27.74 -3.67 -9.38
CA ARG A 302 -27.90 -2.20 -9.50
C ARG A 302 -26.72 -1.30 -9.06
N HIS A 303 -25.60 -1.79 -8.54
CA HIS A 303 -24.65 -0.90 -7.83
C HIS A 303 -23.39 -0.40 -8.56
N THR A 304 -23.19 -0.64 -9.85
CA THR A 304 -21.97 -0.20 -10.56
C THR A 304 -22.04 1.15 -11.28
N ARG A 305 -23.17 1.89 -11.24
CA ARG A 305 -23.32 3.16 -11.99
C ARG A 305 -23.14 4.45 -11.19
N THR A 306 -23.06 4.41 -9.86
CA THR A 306 -23.13 5.64 -9.03
C THR A 306 -21.78 6.23 -8.63
N ALA A 307 -20.73 5.41 -8.48
CA ALA A 307 -19.41 5.89 -8.03
C ALA A 307 -18.68 6.73 -9.10
N THR A 308 -18.75 6.31 -10.37
CA THR A 308 -18.07 7.00 -11.48
C THR A 308 -18.67 8.37 -11.77
N ASN A 309 -19.98 8.55 -11.56
CA ASN A 309 -20.65 9.83 -11.81
C ASN A 309 -20.39 10.86 -10.70
N PHE A 310 -20.26 10.41 -9.44
CA PHE A 310 -19.93 11.32 -8.34
C PHE A 310 -18.49 11.85 -8.42
N LEU A 311 -17.53 10.98 -8.79
CA LEU A 311 -16.14 11.40 -8.96
C LEU A 311 -15.97 12.33 -10.17
N LYS A 312 -16.68 12.07 -11.28
CA LYS A 312 -16.69 12.94 -12.48
C LYS A 312 -17.20 14.35 -12.22
N ILE A 313 -18.25 14.50 -11.42
CA ILE A 313 -18.85 15.82 -11.14
C ILE A 313 -17.93 16.65 -10.25
N LYS A 314 -17.32 16.05 -9.22
CA LYS A 314 -16.51 16.79 -8.24
C LYS A 314 -15.12 17.17 -8.75
N LEU A 315 -14.53 16.37 -9.64
CA LEU A 315 -13.22 16.63 -10.23
C LEU A 315 -13.26 17.66 -11.37
N ARG A 316 -14.31 17.68 -12.20
CA ARG A 316 -14.44 18.66 -13.31
C ARG A 316 -14.51 20.11 -12.83
N THR A 317 -15.07 20.36 -11.65
CA THR A 317 -15.16 21.72 -11.08
C THR A 317 -13.80 22.27 -10.61
N VAL A 318 -12.79 21.41 -10.39
CA VAL A 318 -11.48 21.82 -9.85
C VAL A 318 -10.50 22.22 -10.94
N CYS A 319 -10.62 21.67 -12.15
CA CYS A 319 -9.70 21.93 -13.27
C CYS A 319 -10.17 23.05 -14.22
N SER A 320 -11.13 23.87 -13.79
CA SER A 320 -11.53 25.08 -14.52
C SER A 320 -10.53 26.20 -14.23
N PRO A 321 -10.10 27.01 -15.22
CA PRO A 321 -9.20 28.13 -14.97
C PRO A 321 -9.85 29.11 -13.98
N LEU A 322 -9.10 29.48 -12.92
CA LEU A 322 -9.51 30.53 -11.99
C LEU A 322 -9.73 31.83 -12.77
N PRO A 323 -10.87 32.52 -12.63
CA PRO A 323 -11.04 33.84 -13.21
C PRO A 323 -10.08 34.82 -12.52
N ARG A 324 -9.34 35.59 -13.33
CA ARG A 324 -8.51 36.71 -12.85
C ARG A 324 -9.38 37.68 -12.06
N ALA A 325 -8.86 38.12 -10.92
CA ALA A 325 -9.50 39.13 -10.08
C ALA A 325 -9.57 40.47 -10.81
N SER A 326 -10.79 40.97 -11.03
CA SER A 326 -11.04 42.39 -11.27
C SER A 326 -12.34 42.80 -10.59
N SER A 327 -12.18 43.72 -9.62
CA SER A 327 -13.14 44.72 -9.10
C SER A 327 -14.55 44.30 -8.68
N ILE A 328 -14.82 44.53 -7.40
CA ILE A 328 -16.12 44.51 -6.72
C ILE A 328 -17.04 45.65 -7.18
N SER A 329 -18.32 45.37 -7.38
CA SER A 329 -19.46 46.24 -7.01
C SER A 329 -20.76 45.41 -6.89
N PRO A 330 -21.69 45.77 -5.97
CA PRO A 330 -22.80 44.90 -5.56
C PRO A 330 -24.07 45.16 -6.37
N VAL A 331 -25.00 44.19 -6.44
CA VAL A 331 -26.48 44.39 -6.42
C VAL A 331 -27.25 43.06 -6.60
N SER A 332 -28.34 42.95 -5.83
CA SER A 332 -29.58 42.18 -6.07
C SER A 332 -29.71 40.68 -5.73
N ARG A 333 -30.55 40.44 -4.72
CA ARG A 333 -31.22 39.18 -4.34
C ARG A 333 -32.23 38.72 -5.41
N LYS A 334 -32.27 37.41 -5.73
CA LYS A 334 -33.42 36.49 -5.45
C LYS A 334 -33.30 35.11 -6.15
N LYS A 335 -33.82 34.10 -5.43
CA LYS A 335 -34.20 32.72 -5.81
C LYS A 335 -33.02 31.77 -6.10
N GLY A 336 -32.85 30.62 -5.47
CA GLY A 336 -33.66 29.85 -4.53
C GLY A 336 -33.15 28.42 -4.64
N LEU A 337 -32.48 27.91 -3.61
CA LEU A 337 -32.09 26.51 -3.49
C LEU A 337 -32.13 26.16 -2.00
N THR A 338 -33.03 25.24 -1.68
CA THR A 338 -33.35 24.75 -0.35
C THR A 338 -32.11 24.11 0.28
N CYS A 339 -31.64 24.69 1.38
CA CYS A 339 -30.55 24.16 2.19
C CYS A 339 -31.16 23.27 3.29
N TYR A 340 -30.81 21.99 3.34
CA TYR A 340 -31.03 21.17 4.53
C TYR A 340 -29.78 21.29 5.41
N THR A 341 -29.81 22.20 6.38
CA THR A 341 -28.85 22.22 7.49
C THR A 341 -29.40 21.38 8.64
N TRP A 342 -28.76 20.25 8.94
CA TRP A 342 -28.93 19.59 10.22
C TRP A 342 -28.00 20.26 11.23
N THR A 343 -28.57 21.09 12.09
CA THR A 343 -27.92 21.60 13.29
C THR A 343 -27.92 20.51 14.35
N ARG A 344 -26.73 20.08 14.79
CA ARG A 344 -26.57 19.21 15.96
C ARG A 344 -26.90 20.08 17.18
N SER A 345 -28.03 19.81 17.84
CA SER A 345 -28.36 20.43 19.13
C SER A 345 -27.39 19.91 20.19
N THR A 346 -26.56 20.81 20.71
CA THR A 346 -25.83 20.59 21.95
C THR A 346 -26.75 20.91 23.13
N THR A 347 -27.01 19.91 23.96
CA THR A 347 -27.44 20.14 25.35
C THR A 347 -26.64 19.17 26.23
N PRO A 348 -25.88 19.67 27.23
CA PRO A 348 -25.08 18.82 28.10
C PRO A 348 -25.93 18.31 29.27
N ALA A 349 -25.96 17.00 29.46
CA ALA A 349 -26.39 16.41 30.72
C ALA A 349 -25.19 16.42 31.68
N ALA A 350 -25.29 17.25 32.72
CA ALA A 350 -24.38 17.26 33.85
C ALA A 350 -24.53 15.97 34.66
N SER A 351 -23.41 15.34 35.01
CA SER A 351 -23.32 14.57 36.26
C SER A 351 -21.95 14.82 36.88
N ALA A 352 -21.99 15.27 38.12
CA ALA A 352 -20.86 15.68 38.92
C ALA A 352 -20.14 14.45 39.50
N GLY A 353 -18.82 14.41 39.34
CA GLY A 353 -17.92 13.49 40.03
C GLY A 353 -16.66 14.23 40.43
N LYS A 354 -16.62 14.69 41.69
CA LYS A 354 -15.48 15.38 42.30
C LYS A 354 -14.30 14.42 42.44
N SER A 355 -13.12 14.77 41.92
CA SER A 355 -11.85 14.41 42.57
C SER A 355 -10.70 15.35 42.20
N ARG A 356 -10.41 16.23 43.14
CA ARG A 356 -9.08 16.66 43.64
C ARG A 356 -7.96 16.95 42.63
N ILE A 357 -7.71 18.25 42.49
CA ILE A 357 -6.46 18.87 42.06
C ILE A 357 -5.32 18.44 43.00
N GLN A 358 -4.21 17.96 42.42
CA GLN A 358 -2.89 18.19 42.97
C GLN A 358 -1.98 18.77 41.89
N SER A 359 -1.55 19.98 42.17
CA SER A 359 -0.57 20.79 41.46
C SER A 359 0.83 20.18 41.55
N ALA A 360 1.51 20.02 40.41
CA ALA A 360 2.96 19.87 40.37
C ALA A 360 3.56 20.82 39.34
N ARG A 361 4.15 21.87 39.92
CA ARG A 361 5.15 22.84 39.45
C ARG A 361 5.73 22.68 38.04
N ARG A 362 5.60 23.76 37.27
CA ARG A 362 6.54 24.15 36.19
C ARG A 362 7.89 24.54 36.80
N SER A 363 8.98 24.14 36.15
CA SER A 363 10.22 24.92 36.12
C SER A 363 10.84 24.85 34.70
N PRO A 364 11.63 25.85 34.30
CA PRO A 364 11.86 26.17 32.89
C PRO A 364 13.23 25.68 32.40
N TRP A 365 13.30 25.11 31.20
CA TRP A 365 14.56 24.96 30.48
C TRP A 365 14.64 25.97 29.34
N ARG A 366 15.63 26.85 29.48
CA ARG A 366 16.02 27.88 28.53
C ARG A 366 16.72 27.26 27.32
N SER A 367 16.44 27.90 26.19
CA SER A 367 17.22 28.03 24.96
C SER A 367 18.71 27.69 25.02
N THR A 368 19.16 26.89 24.06
CA THR A 368 20.38 27.20 23.28
C THR A 368 20.15 26.81 21.82
N GLU A 369 20.13 27.83 20.97
CA GLU A 369 20.34 27.71 19.53
C GLU A 369 21.73 27.11 19.27
N ARG A 370 21.81 26.13 18.38
CA ARG A 370 23.03 25.92 17.59
C ARG A 370 22.69 25.33 16.24
N ALA A 371 23.01 26.12 15.22
CA ALA A 371 22.89 25.80 13.81
C ALA A 371 23.68 24.54 13.44
N ALA A 372 23.08 23.68 12.61
CA ALA A 372 23.79 22.69 11.83
C ALA A 372 23.23 22.69 10.40
N ARG A 373 24.14 22.97 9.46
CA ARG A 373 23.96 22.99 8.00
C ARG A 373 23.78 21.57 7.43
N PRO A 374 23.24 21.41 6.21
CA PRO A 374 22.83 20.13 5.66
C PRO A 374 24.04 19.34 5.10
N PHE A 375 23.99 18.03 5.25
CA PHE A 375 24.87 17.11 4.52
C PHE A 375 24.15 16.53 3.30
N LEU A 376 24.94 16.43 2.24
CA LEU A 376 24.68 15.96 0.88
C LEU A 376 24.06 14.56 0.79
#